data_AF-A0A822YWV1-F1
#
_entry.id   AF-A0A822YWV1-F1
#
_cell.length_a   1.000
_cell.length_b   1.000
_cell.length_c   1.000
_cell.angle_alpha   90.00
_cell.angle_beta   90.00
_cell.angle_gamma   90.00
#
_symmetry.space_group_name_H-M   'P 1'
#
loop_
_entity.id
_entity.type
_entity.pdbx_description
1 polymer ?
#
loop_
_entity_poly.entity_id
_entity_poly.type
_entity_poly.pdbx_seq_one_letter_code
_entity_poly.pdbx_strand_id
1 'polypeptide(L)'
;MGKIVVVVEDVDAARTALRWALQNLLRYGDIIILLHVFTPTRSKSKKKRRVLRLRGFQLALSFNDICNTVLDAKVEIVVREGDLEGRTIVSTVREVGASALVVGLHDQSFLYKMAMAQGNITNNLNCRILAIKQPLSSTPTTTKRPTAADSSTGLEFSQIEIARLCVPPQVPQKIPYRILPSPFHIIWRRSRRKKEST
;
A
#
# COMPACT_ATOMS: atom_id res chain seq x y z
N MET A 1 -15.10 16.26 11.43
CA MET A 1 -14.77 14.94 12.00
C MET A 1 -14.23 14.08 10.88
N GLY A 2 -12.92 13.83 10.89
CA GLY A 2 -12.24 12.99 9.91
C GLY A 2 -12.26 11.53 10.33
N LYS A 3 -12.36 10.63 9.35
CA LYS A 3 -12.14 9.20 9.56
C LYS A 3 -10.73 8.87 9.06
N ILE A 4 -9.95 8.21 9.90
CA ILE A 4 -8.58 7.79 9.59
C ILE A 4 -8.57 6.27 9.60
N VAL A 5 -8.26 5.66 8.46
CA VAL A 5 -8.14 4.20 8.36
C VAL A 5 -6.68 3.81 8.53
N VAL A 6 -6.41 2.86 9.43
CA VAL A 6 -5.09 2.29 9.65
C VAL A 6 -5.14 0.80 9.32
N VAL A 7 -4.29 0.34 8.41
CA VAL A 7 -4.19 -1.07 8.05
C VAL A 7 -3.38 -1.81 9.11
N VAL A 8 -3.98 -2.86 9.67
CA VAL A 8 -3.42 -3.65 10.76
C VAL A 8 -2.90 -4.99 10.25
N GLU A 9 -1.60 -5.19 10.43
CA GLU A 9 -0.86 -6.42 10.13
C GLU A 9 -0.11 -6.89 11.37
N ASP A 10 0.23 -8.19 11.45
CA ASP A 10 0.99 -8.78 12.56
C ASP A 10 2.49 -8.52 12.39
N VAL A 11 2.85 -7.23 12.28
CA VAL A 11 4.21 -6.74 12.03
C VAL A 11 4.42 -5.44 12.80
N ASP A 12 5.63 -5.23 13.34
CA ASP A 12 5.95 -4.03 14.14
C ASP A 12 5.88 -2.72 13.33
N ALA A 13 6.05 -2.79 12.01
CA ALA A 13 5.85 -1.65 11.12
C ALA A 13 4.41 -1.12 11.18
N ALA A 14 3.40 -2.00 11.29
CA ALA A 14 2.01 -1.59 11.43
C ALA A 14 1.75 -0.93 12.80
N ARG A 15 2.38 -1.43 13.87
CA ARG A 15 2.29 -0.82 15.21
C ARG A 15 2.92 0.57 15.23
N THR A 16 4.07 0.72 14.59
CA THR A 16 4.76 2.01 14.42
C THR A 16 3.89 3.00 13.63
N ALA A 17 3.27 2.52 12.55
CA ALA A 17 2.35 3.32 11.74
C ALA A 17 1.13 3.82 12.54
N LEU A 18 0.55 2.97 13.39
CA LEU A 18 -0.55 3.36 14.27
C LEU A 18 -0.12 4.43 15.28
N ARG A 19 1.02 4.24 15.96
CA ARG A 19 1.54 5.25 16.90
C ARG A 19 1.79 6.59 16.24
N TRP A 20 2.38 6.57 15.04
CA TRP A 20 2.60 7.78 14.26
C TRP A 20 1.28 8.46 13.90
N ALA A 21 0.27 7.69 13.45
CA ALA A 21 -1.04 8.23 13.10
C ALA A 21 -1.75 8.88 14.30
N LEU A 22 -1.69 8.24 15.48
CA LEU A 22 -2.26 8.76 16.73
C LEU A 22 -1.66 10.12 17.12
N GLN A 23 -0.35 10.29 16.94
CA GLN A 23 0.35 11.51 17.33
C GLN A 23 0.26 12.64 16.29
N ASN A 24 0.18 12.31 14.99
CA ASN A 24 0.32 13.30 13.92
C ASN A 24 -0.99 13.62 13.18
N LEU A 25 -1.92 12.67 13.10
CA LEU A 25 -3.15 12.82 12.32
C LEU A 25 -4.38 13.01 13.19
N LEU A 26 -4.41 12.43 14.39
CA LEU A 26 -5.61 12.44 15.21
C LEU A 26 -5.89 13.83 15.78
N ARG A 27 -7.09 14.35 15.52
CA ARG A 27 -7.62 15.54 16.17
C ARG A 27 -8.85 15.18 17.00
N TYR A 28 -9.24 16.08 17.90
CA TYR A 28 -10.44 15.90 18.71
C TYR A 28 -11.68 15.74 17.80
N GLY A 29 -12.43 14.67 18.01
CA GLY A 29 -13.62 14.31 17.20
C GLY A 29 -13.32 13.46 15.96
N ASP A 30 -12.07 13.07 15.71
CA ASP A 30 -11.74 12.10 14.66
C ASP A 30 -11.96 10.66 15.13
N ILE A 31 -12.19 9.76 14.17
CA ILE A 31 -12.41 8.34 14.42
C ILE A 31 -11.29 7.54 13.76
N ILE A 32 -10.63 6.68 14.52
CA ILE A 32 -9.66 5.72 13.99
C ILE A 32 -10.39 4.42 13.65
N ILE A 33 -10.15 3.94 12.44
CA ILE A 33 -10.68 2.67 11.97
C ILE A 33 -9.51 1.72 11.76
N LEU A 34 -9.42 0.70 12.62
CA LEU A 34 -8.44 -0.37 12.53
C LEU A 34 -8.95 -1.40 11.52
N LEU A 35 -8.35 -1.42 10.33
CA LEU A 35 -8.74 -2.30 9.23
C LEU A 35 -7.78 -3.49 9.14
N HIS A 36 -8.28 -4.69 9.41
CA HIS A 36 -7.56 -5.92 9.09
C HIS A 36 -8.15 -6.61 7.86
N VAL A 37 -7.28 -6.92 6.90
CA VAL A 37 -7.65 -7.67 5.70
C VAL A 37 -6.98 -9.03 5.73
N PHE A 38 -7.78 -10.09 5.77
CA PHE A 38 -7.28 -11.46 5.69
C PHE A 38 -7.50 -12.04 4.29
N THR A 39 -6.51 -12.80 3.82
CA THR A 39 -6.56 -13.42 2.49
C THR A 39 -7.51 -14.64 2.49
N PRO A 40 -8.37 -14.78 1.47
CA PRO A 40 -9.19 -15.96 1.30
C PRO A 40 -8.30 -17.18 1.06
N THR A 41 -8.62 -18.30 1.72
CA THR A 41 -7.90 -19.55 1.47
C THR A 41 -8.52 -20.28 0.28
N ARG A 42 -7.71 -21.04 -0.49
CA ARG A 42 -8.20 -21.89 -1.59
C ARG A 42 -9.37 -22.81 -1.21
N SER A 43 -9.46 -23.17 0.07
CA SER A 43 -10.60 -23.91 0.64
C SER A 43 -11.76 -22.96 0.95
N LYS A 44 -12.94 -23.24 0.40
CA LYS A 44 -14.20 -22.54 0.69
C LYS A 44 -14.84 -22.96 2.03
N SER A 45 -14.07 -23.56 2.95
CA SER A 45 -14.60 -24.02 4.23
C SER A 45 -15.09 -22.85 5.09
N LYS A 46 -16.40 -22.83 5.39
CA LYS A 46 -17.02 -21.82 6.25
C LYS A 46 -16.36 -21.76 7.64
N LYS A 47 -15.95 -22.92 8.19
CA LYS A 47 -15.28 -23.00 9.51
C LYS A 47 -13.92 -22.31 9.47
N LYS A 48 -13.11 -22.58 8.44
CA LYS A 48 -11.79 -21.97 8.27
C LYS A 48 -11.87 -20.45 8.13
N ARG A 49 -12.84 -19.95 7.36
CA ARG A 49 -13.08 -18.51 7.20
C ARG A 49 -13.49 -17.82 8.51
N ARG A 50 -14.34 -18.46 9.33
CA ARG A 50 -14.69 -17.92 10.66
C ARG A 50 -13.46 -17.79 11.54
N VAL A 51 -12.59 -18.78 11.55
CA VAL A 51 -11.34 -18.75 12.33
C VAL A 51 -10.43 -17.60 11.89
N LEU A 52 -10.26 -17.39 10.59
CA LEU A 52 -9.45 -16.27 10.08
C LEU A 52 -10.03 -14.91 10.46
N ARG A 53 -11.35 -14.75 10.35
CA ARG A 53 -12.03 -13.51 10.78
C ARG A 53 -11.86 -13.26 12.28
N LEU A 54 -11.99 -14.30 13.11
CA LEU A 54 -11.77 -14.19 14.55
C LEU A 54 -10.32 -13.81 14.89
N ARG A 55 -9.35 -14.44 14.24
CA ARG A 55 -7.93 -14.10 14.41
C ARG A 55 -7.64 -12.66 13.98
N GLY A 56 -8.20 -12.22 12.86
CA GLY A 56 -8.07 -10.85 12.39
C GLY A 56 -8.67 -9.83 13.35
N PHE A 57 -9.82 -10.17 13.95
CA PHE A 57 -10.45 -9.33 14.99
C PHE A 57 -9.60 -9.27 16.26
N GLN A 58 -9.05 -10.40 16.71
CA GLN A 58 -8.15 -10.46 17.85
C GLN A 58 -6.86 -9.65 17.63
N LEU A 59 -6.31 -9.71 16.42
CA LEU A 59 -5.16 -8.89 16.03
C LEU A 59 -5.51 -7.40 16.11
N ALA A 60 -6.62 -6.97 15.49
CA ALA A 60 -7.05 -5.58 15.55
C ALA A 60 -7.36 -5.11 16.99
N LEU A 61 -7.90 -5.99 17.83
CA LEU A 61 -8.09 -5.72 19.26
C LEU A 61 -6.77 -5.43 19.98
N SER A 62 -5.70 -6.18 19.72
CA SER A 62 -4.39 -5.90 20.32
C SER A 62 -3.81 -4.54 19.93
N PHE A 63 -4.23 -3.99 18.79
CA PHE A 63 -3.85 -2.64 18.38
C PHE A 63 -4.68 -1.56 19.09
N ASN A 64 -5.89 -1.91 19.54
CA ASN A 64 -6.74 -0.99 20.31
C ASN A 64 -6.09 -0.60 21.65
N ASP A 65 -5.35 -1.53 22.27
CA ASP A 65 -4.62 -1.25 23.51
C ASP A 65 -3.61 -0.11 23.32
N ILE A 66 -3.02 0.02 22.13
CA ILE A 66 -2.09 1.11 21.79
C ILE A 66 -2.86 2.44 21.69
N CYS A 67 -4.07 2.44 21.13
CA CYS A 67 -4.89 3.64 21.04
C CYS A 67 -5.23 4.19 22.44
N ASN A 68 -5.64 3.32 23.36
CA ASN A 68 -6.02 3.69 24.73
C ASN A 68 -4.88 4.36 25.51
N THR A 69 -3.61 4.03 25.20
CA THR A 69 -2.47 4.61 25.91
C THR A 69 -2.15 6.05 25.52
N VAL A 70 -2.51 6.48 24.30
CA VAL A 70 -2.06 7.77 23.75
C VAL A 70 -3.16 8.82 23.85
N LEU A 71 -4.42 8.48 23.54
CA LEU A 71 -5.57 9.39 23.56
C LEU A 71 -6.87 8.58 23.76
N ASP A 72 -7.90 9.16 24.39
CA ASP A 72 -9.26 8.60 24.49
C ASP A 72 -10.01 8.71 23.14
N ALA A 73 -9.36 8.23 22.09
CA ALA A 73 -9.82 8.32 20.71
C ALA A 73 -10.91 7.28 20.45
N LYS A 74 -11.93 7.66 19.67
CA LYS A 74 -12.95 6.70 19.23
C LYS A 74 -12.34 5.73 18.22
N VAL A 75 -12.21 4.46 18.61
CA VAL A 75 -11.68 3.39 17.77
C VAL A 75 -12.80 2.48 17.28
N GLU A 76 -12.81 2.19 15.99
CA GLU A 76 -13.69 1.20 15.36
C GLU A 76 -12.83 0.10 14.72
N ILE A 77 -13.23 -1.17 14.89
CA ILE A 77 -12.51 -2.31 14.31
C ILE A 77 -13.30 -2.86 13.12
N VAL A 78 -12.64 -2.96 11.97
CA VAL A 78 -13.21 -3.50 10.74
C VAL A 78 -12.34 -4.65 10.25
N VAL A 79 -12.96 -5.82 10.10
CA VAL A 79 -12.28 -7.01 9.57
C VAL A 79 -12.96 -7.43 8.28
N ARG A 80 -12.21 -7.43 7.18
CA ARG A 80 -12.72 -7.80 5.85
C ARG A 80 -11.92 -8.96 5.28
N GLU A 81 -12.62 -9.81 4.54
CA GLU A 81 -11.98 -10.78 3.64
C GLU A 81 -11.56 -10.00 2.39
N GLY A 82 -10.29 -10.06 2.01
CA GLY A 82 -9.80 -9.26 0.89
C GLY A 82 -8.76 -9.93 0.01
N ASP A 83 -8.57 -9.30 -1.14
CA ASP A 83 -7.72 -9.75 -2.21
C ASP A 83 -6.28 -9.26 -2.06
N LEU A 84 -5.32 -10.01 -2.60
CA LEU A 84 -3.90 -9.62 -2.60
C LEU A 84 -3.62 -8.32 -3.38
N GLU A 85 -4.54 -7.96 -4.28
CA GLU A 85 -4.49 -6.77 -5.11
C GLU A 85 -4.98 -5.51 -4.36
N GLY A 86 -5.57 -5.66 -3.18
CA GLY A 86 -5.99 -4.53 -2.33
C GLY A 86 -7.19 -3.74 -2.81
N ARG A 87 -8.00 -4.30 -3.73
CA ARG A 87 -9.30 -3.71 -4.09
C ARG A 87 -10.22 -3.63 -2.89
N THR A 88 -10.16 -4.60 -1.97
CA THR A 88 -10.93 -4.58 -0.73
C THR A 88 -10.56 -3.41 0.17
N ILE A 89 -9.29 -3.02 0.23
CA ILE A 89 -8.89 -1.85 1.01
C ILE A 89 -9.48 -0.59 0.38
N VAL A 90 -9.34 -0.44 -0.94
CA VAL A 90 -9.88 0.73 -1.65
C VAL A 90 -11.40 0.84 -1.51
N SER A 91 -12.13 -0.27 -1.66
CA SER A 91 -13.58 -0.26 -1.49
C SER A 91 -13.98 0.09 -0.07
N THR A 92 -13.29 -0.47 0.94
CA THR A 92 -13.58 -0.20 2.36
C THR A 92 -13.29 1.26 2.72
N VAL A 93 -12.16 1.79 2.27
CA VAL A 93 -11.77 3.20 2.51
C VAL A 93 -12.78 4.16 1.89
N ARG A 94 -13.28 3.84 0.69
CA ARG A 94 -14.32 4.62 0.00
C ARG A 94 -15.68 4.51 0.68
N GLU A 95 -16.09 3.30 1.09
CA GLU A 95 -17.35 3.03 1.82
C GLU A 95 -17.38 3.81 3.14
N VAL A 96 -16.27 3.78 3.87
CA VAL A 96 -16.09 4.51 5.13
C VAL A 96 -16.08 6.02 4.92
N GLY A 97 -15.58 6.48 3.77
CA GLY A 97 -15.31 7.90 3.51
C GLY A 97 -14.09 8.40 4.29
N ALA A 98 -13.01 7.63 4.28
CA ALA A 98 -11.81 7.99 5.02
C ALA A 98 -11.12 9.22 4.41
N SER A 99 -10.61 10.09 5.28
CA SER A 99 -9.79 11.25 4.91
C SER A 99 -8.31 10.89 4.72
N ALA A 100 -7.85 9.85 5.42
CA ALA A 100 -6.49 9.32 5.32
C ALA A 100 -6.48 7.80 5.47
N LEU A 101 -5.54 7.16 4.76
CA LEU A 101 -5.19 5.75 4.85
C LEU A 101 -3.72 5.65 5.30
N VAL A 102 -3.47 5.01 6.44
CA VAL A 102 -2.14 4.81 7.00
C VAL A 102 -1.79 3.32 6.96
N VAL A 103 -0.58 3.00 6.52
CA VAL A 103 -0.09 1.61 6.46
C VAL A 103 1.37 1.52 6.88
N GLY A 104 1.73 0.42 7.53
CA GLY A 104 3.14 0.10 7.82
C GLY A 104 3.88 -0.35 6.56
N LEU A 105 5.02 0.29 6.27
CA LEU A 105 5.87 -0.07 5.15
C LEU A 105 6.89 -1.12 5.60
N HIS A 106 6.78 -2.33 5.04
CA HIS A 106 7.75 -3.42 5.21
C HIS A 106 7.75 -4.34 3.97
N ASP A 107 8.78 -5.18 3.83
CA ASP A 107 9.03 -5.99 2.61
C ASP A 107 7.92 -6.99 2.29
N GLN A 108 7.16 -7.42 3.31
CA GLN A 108 6.01 -8.32 3.17
C GLN A 108 4.66 -7.61 3.28
N SER A 109 4.66 -6.27 3.31
CA SER A 109 3.46 -5.46 3.56
C SER A 109 2.40 -5.69 2.50
N PHE A 110 1.15 -5.53 2.92
CA PHE A 110 0.03 -5.53 2.00
C PHE A 110 0.22 -4.43 0.93
N LEU A 111 0.80 -3.28 1.29
CA LEU A 111 1.16 -2.24 0.34
C LEU A 111 2.17 -2.69 -0.72
N TYR A 112 3.22 -3.43 -0.33
CA TYR A 112 4.21 -3.92 -1.30
C TYR A 112 3.54 -4.89 -2.29
N LYS A 113 2.67 -5.79 -1.79
CA LYS A 113 1.90 -6.71 -2.63
C LYS A 113 0.94 -5.96 -3.57
N MET A 114 0.28 -4.91 -3.09
CA MET A 114 -0.57 -4.04 -3.90
C MET A 114 0.22 -3.28 -4.97
N ALA A 115 1.39 -2.72 -4.63
CA ALA A 115 2.21 -1.96 -5.56
C ALA A 115 2.83 -2.84 -6.66
N MET A 116 3.12 -4.11 -6.34
CA MET A 116 3.65 -5.09 -7.29
C MET A 116 2.57 -5.75 -8.15
N ALA A 117 1.32 -5.82 -7.68
CA ALA A 117 0.18 -6.26 -8.47
C ALA A 117 -0.18 -5.15 -9.47
N GLN A 118 0.30 -5.26 -10.72
CA GLN A 118 0.14 -4.26 -11.78
C GLN A 118 -1.26 -3.63 -11.81
N GLY A 119 -1.37 -2.40 -11.32
CA GLY A 119 -2.61 -1.65 -11.30
C GLY A 119 -2.45 -0.34 -10.54
N ASN A 120 -2.90 0.77 -11.15
CA ASN A 120 -2.92 2.12 -10.56
C ASN A 120 -3.97 2.23 -9.44
N ILE A 121 -3.93 1.35 -8.44
CA ILE A 121 -4.96 1.21 -7.40
C ILE A 121 -4.91 2.41 -6.43
N THR A 122 -3.75 3.02 -6.25
CA THR A 122 -3.54 4.23 -5.45
C THR A 122 -4.22 5.47 -6.03
N ASN A 123 -4.43 5.54 -7.35
CA ASN A 123 -5.07 6.69 -8.00
C ASN A 123 -6.59 6.74 -7.79
N ASN A 124 -7.20 5.64 -7.33
CA ASN A 124 -8.65 5.56 -7.08
C ASN A 124 -9.04 5.99 -5.66
N LEU A 125 -8.06 6.31 -4.82
CA LEU A 125 -8.30 6.72 -3.44
C LEU A 125 -8.37 8.25 -3.37
N ASN A 126 -9.55 8.77 -3.04
CA ASN A 126 -9.77 10.20 -2.80
C ASN A 126 -9.21 10.68 -1.44
N CYS A 127 -8.29 9.92 -0.83
CA CYS A 127 -7.77 10.15 0.51
C CYS A 127 -6.23 10.20 0.52
N ARG A 128 -5.66 10.83 1.55
CA ARG A 128 -4.19 10.86 1.72
C ARG A 128 -3.68 9.49 2.12
N ILE A 129 -2.78 8.90 1.35
CA ILE A 129 -2.14 7.61 1.67
C ILE A 129 -0.78 7.88 2.30
N LEU A 130 -0.54 7.29 3.47
CA LEU A 130 0.70 7.46 4.23
C LEU A 130 1.30 6.08 4.52
N ALA A 131 2.48 5.83 3.98
CA ALA A 131 3.26 4.63 4.24
C ALA A 131 4.35 4.97 5.26
N ILE A 132 4.33 4.30 6.41
CA ILE A 132 5.23 4.58 7.53
C ILE A 132 6.26 3.46 7.64
N LYS A 133 7.52 3.79 7.34
CA LYS A 133 8.64 2.87 7.51
C LYS A 133 9.01 2.75 8.98
N GLN A 134 9.22 1.53 9.46
CA GLN A 134 9.80 1.32 10.77
C GLN A 134 11.28 1.74 10.74
N PRO A 135 11.77 2.54 11.71
CA PRO A 135 13.20 2.81 11.81
C PRO A 135 13.94 1.49 12.00
N LEU A 136 14.97 1.26 11.18
CA LEU A 136 15.79 0.06 11.27
C LEU A 136 16.49 0.12 12.63
N SER A 137 16.20 -0.83 13.53
CA SER A 137 17.08 -1.00 14.69
C SER A 137 18.43 -1.42 14.13
N SER A 138 19.41 -0.54 14.25
CA SER A 138 20.78 -0.80 13.86
C SER A 138 21.29 -2.02 14.62
N THR A 139 21.30 -3.19 13.98
CA THR A 139 22.22 -4.26 14.34
C THR A 139 23.57 -3.89 13.74
N PRO A 140 24.60 -3.61 14.55
CA PRO A 140 25.92 -3.29 14.04
C PRO A 140 26.58 -4.58 13.56
N THR A 141 26.72 -4.77 12.27
CA THR A 141 27.74 -5.66 11.72
C THR A 141 29.11 -5.02 11.94
N THR A 142 29.74 -5.43 13.04
CA THR A 142 31.17 -5.44 13.39
C THR A 142 32.12 -4.61 12.51
N THR A 143 32.69 -3.53 13.06
CA THR A 143 34.14 -3.33 13.31
C THR A 143 34.44 -1.98 14.00
N LYS A 144 34.90 -2.06 15.27
CA LYS A 144 35.72 -1.10 16.08
C LYS A 144 35.09 0.16 16.76
N ARG A 145 34.72 -0.03 18.05
CA ARG A 145 34.82 0.76 19.32
C ARG A 145 35.50 2.17 19.37
N PRO A 146 35.41 2.95 20.50
CA PRO A 146 34.28 3.35 21.39
C PRO A 146 34.31 4.85 21.82
N THR A 147 33.25 5.35 22.50
CA THR A 147 33.15 6.43 23.56
C THR A 147 31.78 7.09 23.42
N ALA A 148 31.00 7.51 24.42
CA ALA A 148 31.04 7.52 25.88
C ALA A 148 29.56 7.51 26.36
N ALA A 149 29.33 7.26 27.64
CA ALA A 149 28.02 7.27 28.27
C ALA A 149 27.26 8.60 28.05
N ASP A 150 25.93 8.56 28.04
CA ASP A 150 25.14 9.23 29.08
C ASP A 150 23.63 8.95 28.93
N SER A 151 23.03 8.76 30.09
CA SER A 151 21.62 8.50 30.35
C SER A 151 20.72 9.61 29.83
N SER A 152 19.82 9.31 28.90
CA SER A 152 18.55 10.04 28.80
C SER A 152 17.48 9.19 28.11
N THR A 153 16.33 9.06 28.78
CA THR A 153 15.07 8.60 28.21
C THR A 153 14.55 9.67 27.24
N GLY A 154 15.16 9.74 26.07
CA GLY A 154 14.74 10.59 24.95
C GLY A 154 14.32 9.69 23.79
N LEU A 155 13.04 9.73 23.44
CA LEU A 155 12.48 8.98 22.32
C LEU A 155 13.12 9.45 21.00
N GLU A 156 14.15 8.74 20.54
CA GLU A 156 14.81 9.00 19.26
C GLU A 156 13.98 8.43 18.10
N PHE A 157 12.95 9.16 17.66
CA PHE A 157 12.17 8.85 16.45
C PHE A 157 12.58 9.75 15.27
N SER A 158 13.88 9.82 14.99
CA SER A 158 14.44 10.73 13.98
C SER A 158 14.22 10.29 12.52
N GLN A 159 13.70 9.09 12.23
CA GLN A 159 13.67 8.53 10.87
C GLN A 159 12.35 7.84 10.49
N ILE A 160 11.23 8.55 10.58
CA ILE A 160 10.02 8.12 9.89
C ILE A 160 10.05 8.72 8.48
N GLU A 161 10.49 7.90 7.52
CA GLU A 161 10.50 8.27 6.10
C GLU A 161 9.08 8.11 5.53
N ILE A 162 8.41 9.23 5.27
CA ILE A 162 7.11 9.25 4.60
C ILE A 162 7.37 9.15 3.10
N ALA A 163 7.36 7.92 2.57
CA ALA A 163 7.50 7.70 1.14
C ALA A 163 6.15 7.95 0.44
N ARG A 164 6.16 8.80 -0.59
CA ARG A 164 5.09 8.79 -1.60
C ARG A 164 5.27 7.52 -2.43
N LEU A 165 4.21 6.74 -2.60
CA LEU A 165 4.21 5.55 -3.46
C LEU A 165 4.53 5.96 -4.91
N CYS A 166 5.81 5.94 -5.28
CA CYS A 166 6.23 6.01 -6.67
C CYS A 166 6.14 4.60 -7.24
N VAL A 167 5.14 4.37 -8.09
CA VAL A 167 5.12 3.22 -8.99
C VAL A 167 6.35 3.39 -9.91
N PRO A 168 7.27 2.42 -10.00
CA PRO A 168 8.38 2.52 -10.93
C PRO A 168 7.80 2.77 -12.33
N PRO A 169 8.32 3.76 -13.09
CA PRO A 169 7.78 4.08 -14.40
C PRO A 169 7.74 2.82 -15.24
N GLN A 170 6.54 2.45 -15.67
CA GLN A 170 6.32 1.34 -16.57
C GLN A 170 7.18 1.61 -17.80
N VAL A 171 8.22 0.78 -18.02
CA VAL A 171 9.08 0.91 -19.20
C VAL A 171 8.13 0.86 -20.40
N PRO A 172 8.04 1.93 -21.22
CA PRO A 172 7.12 1.93 -22.34
C PRO A 172 7.46 0.72 -23.19
N GLN A 173 6.48 -0.15 -23.42
CA GLN A 173 6.64 -1.30 -24.30
C GLN A 173 7.15 -0.75 -25.63
N LYS A 174 8.36 -1.17 -26.04
CA LYS A 174 8.93 -0.79 -27.32
C LYS A 174 7.95 -1.22 -28.39
N ILE A 175 7.20 -0.26 -28.93
CA ILE A 175 6.43 -0.46 -30.14
C ILE A 175 7.46 -0.81 -31.21
N PRO A 176 7.43 -2.02 -31.80
CA PRO A 176 8.31 -2.31 -32.92
C PRO A 176 7.88 -1.37 -34.04
N TYR A 177 8.72 -0.37 -34.31
CA TYR A 177 8.55 0.49 -35.48
C TYR A 177 8.44 -0.44 -36.69
N ARG A 178 7.31 -0.37 -37.41
CA ARG A 178 7.24 -0.92 -38.76
C ARG A 178 8.28 -0.18 -39.57
N ILE A 179 9.37 -0.88 -39.88
CA ILE A 179 10.38 -0.42 -40.82
C ILE A 179 9.62 0.02 -42.07
N LEU A 180 9.70 1.31 -42.38
CA LEU A 180 9.17 1.87 -43.61
C LEU A 180 9.79 1.05 -44.75
N PRO A 181 9.01 0.49 -45.69
CA PRO A 181 9.60 -0.12 -46.88
C PRO A 181 10.49 0.94 -47.53
N SER A 182 11.72 0.56 -47.90
CA SER A 182 12.68 1.50 -48.48
C SER A 182 12.04 2.26 -49.65
N PRO A 183 12.40 3.54 -49.87
CA PRO A 183 11.80 4.38 -50.91
C PRO A 183 12.04 3.88 -52.35
N PHE A 184 12.77 2.77 -52.52
CA PHE A 184 13.10 2.18 -53.83
C PHE A 184 12.23 0.97 -54.22
N HIS A 185 11.20 0.63 -53.45
CA HIS A 185 10.30 -0.50 -53.75
C HIS A 185 8.88 -0.11 -54.16
N ILE A 186 8.73 1.06 -54.79
CA ILE A 186 7.49 1.42 -55.50
C ILE A 186 7.60 0.92 -56.95
N ILE A 187 7.23 -0.33 -57.17
CA ILE A 187 7.07 -0.89 -58.52
C ILE A 187 5.84 -0.23 -59.15
N TRP A 188 6.07 0.75 -60.02
CA TRP A 188 5.04 1.36 -60.85
C TRP A 188 4.48 0.31 -61.82
N ARG A 189 3.29 -0.22 -61.50
CA ARG A 189 2.53 -1.07 -62.42
C ARG A 189 1.94 -0.16 -63.52
N ARG A 190 2.66 0.03 -64.63
CA ARG A 190 2.15 0.71 -65.83
C ARG A 190 1.00 -0.11 -66.43
N SER A 191 -0.23 0.38 -66.30
CA SER A 191 -1.40 -0.15 -67.00
C SER A 191 -1.26 0.13 -68.51
N ARG A 192 -1.10 -0.93 -69.32
CA ARG A 192 -1.20 -0.82 -70.79
C ARG A 192 -2.69 -0.63 -71.14
N ARG A 193 -3.06 0.59 -71.54
CA ARG A 193 -4.32 0.87 -72.23
C ARG A 193 -4.31 0.13 -73.58
N LYS A 194 -5.26 -0.79 -73.77
CA LYS A 194 -5.57 -1.40 -75.06
C LYS A 194 -6.30 -0.34 -75.90
N LYS A 195 -5.70 0.07 -77.01
CA LYS A 195 -6.32 0.95 -78.03
C LYS A 195 -7.04 0.04 -79.03
N GLU A 196 -8.32 0.29 -79.23
CA GLU A 196 -9.11 -0.21 -80.37
C GLU A 196 -8.91 0.69 -81.59
N SER A 197 -8.73 0.05 -82.75
CA SER A 197 -8.95 0.51 -84.14
C SER A 197 -8.37 -0.61 -85.02
N THR A 198 -9.06 -1.28 -85.95
CA THR A 198 -10.17 -0.93 -86.86
C THR A 198 -10.93 -2.19 -87.24
#